data_AF-A0A9E3BVS5-F1
#
_entry.id   AF-A0A9E3BVS5-F1
#
_cell.length_a   1.000
_cell.length_b   1.000
_cell.length_c   1.000
_cell.angle_alpha   90.00
_cell.angle_beta   90.00
_cell.angle_gamma   90.00
#
_symmetry.space_group_name_H-M   'P 1'
#
loop_
_entity.id
_entity.type
_entity.pdbx_description
1 polymer ?
#
loop_
_entity_poly.entity_id
_entity_poly.type
_entity_poly.pdbx_seq_one_letter_code
_entity_poly.pdbx_strand_id
1 'polypeptide(L)'
;MAASPATAGRRLGSRWTFCASRTVALPSTGTCSRTRRPAPAPSAACRCSAPRSPPDRRRPCVTDRVAKTPGPDHPITVEPNACRVVVRLGGKVIADTTRALTLRESDYPPVQYIPREDVDMTSLKRTNHGTYCPYKGDASYFSIPAGGERSVDAIWTYEAPYDAVVEIKDHLAFYPDRVDAIEQSAA
;
A
#
# COMPACT_ATOMS: atom_id res chain seq x y z
N MET A 1 6.43 61.50 21.84
CA MET A 1 7.02 61.06 20.56
C MET A 1 6.05 60.08 19.90
N ALA A 2 5.80 60.29 18.60
CA ALA A 2 4.92 59.61 17.64
C ALA A 2 4.62 58.11 17.93
N ALA A 3 3.43 57.53 17.76
CA ALA A 3 2.31 57.68 16.81
C ALA A 3 2.68 57.50 15.32
N SER A 4 2.63 56.25 14.81
CA SER A 4 1.75 55.88 13.69
C SER A 4 1.97 54.46 13.12
N PRO A 5 0.97 53.91 12.40
CA PRO A 5 0.71 52.48 12.21
C PRO A 5 0.84 52.01 10.73
N ALA A 6 0.60 50.72 10.47
CA ALA A 6 0.43 50.18 9.12
C ALA A 6 -0.82 49.29 9.00
N THR A 7 -1.92 49.94 8.62
CA THR A 7 -2.90 49.64 7.56
C THR A 7 -3.01 48.23 6.93
N ALA A 8 -4.18 47.62 7.18
CA ALA A 8 -5.22 47.10 6.25
C ALA A 8 -4.91 46.31 4.95
N GLY A 9 -5.68 45.23 4.76
CA GLY A 9 -6.02 44.63 3.47
C GLY A 9 -7.02 43.46 3.64
N ARG A 10 -8.32 43.72 3.80
CA ARG A 10 -9.38 43.76 2.76
C ARG A 10 -10.05 42.39 2.51
N ARG A 11 -11.30 42.26 3.00
CA ARG A 11 -12.30 41.25 2.64
C ARG A 11 -12.85 41.51 1.24
N LEU A 12 -13.03 40.45 0.45
CA LEU A 12 -13.89 40.35 -0.74
C LEU A 12 -14.47 38.92 -0.69
N GLY A 13 -15.79 38.71 -0.57
CA GLY A 13 -16.74 38.80 -1.68
C GLY A 13 -16.93 37.40 -2.27
N SER A 14 -17.75 36.53 -1.67
CA SER A 14 -19.15 36.30 -2.05
C SER A 14 -19.39 36.05 -3.55
N ARG A 15 -20.11 34.94 -3.81
CA ARG A 15 -21.10 34.76 -4.89
C ARG A 15 -20.56 34.24 -6.23
N TRP A 16 -20.58 32.91 -6.39
CA TRP A 16 -20.63 32.28 -7.71
C TRP A 16 -22.07 31.85 -7.99
N THR A 17 -22.62 32.47 -9.04
CA THR A 17 -23.98 32.34 -9.53
C THR A 17 -24.10 31.11 -10.41
N PHE A 18 -25.19 30.37 -10.20
CA PHE A 18 -25.74 29.36 -11.10
C PHE A 18 -25.94 29.91 -12.52
N CYS A 19 -25.58 29.16 -13.55
CA CYS A 19 -26.23 29.29 -14.85
C CYS A 19 -26.43 27.90 -15.45
N ALA A 20 -27.68 27.46 -15.43
CA ALA A 20 -28.19 26.33 -16.18
C ALA A 20 -28.35 26.72 -17.65
N SER A 21 -28.30 25.75 -18.57
CA SER A 21 -29.36 25.55 -19.58
C SER A 21 -29.08 24.40 -20.57
N ARG A 22 -30.11 23.54 -20.66
CA ARG A 22 -30.75 22.97 -21.87
C ARG A 22 -29.90 22.04 -22.77
N THR A 23 -30.17 20.73 -22.83
CA THR A 23 -31.30 20.01 -23.49
C THR A 23 -31.29 20.14 -25.03
N VAL A 24 -31.17 18.99 -25.74
CA VAL A 24 -31.91 18.52 -26.97
C VAL A 24 -31.39 17.08 -27.25
N ALA A 25 -32.14 15.98 -27.03
CA ALA A 25 -33.18 15.30 -27.84
C ALA A 25 -32.68 14.53 -29.11
N LEU A 26 -32.65 13.17 -29.03
CA LEU A 26 -33.34 12.10 -29.83
C LEU A 26 -33.64 12.30 -31.36
N PRO A 27 -34.08 11.28 -32.19
CA PRO A 27 -34.16 9.80 -32.07
C PRO A 27 -33.91 8.97 -33.40
N SER A 28 -34.18 7.64 -33.36
CA SER A 28 -34.80 6.78 -34.44
C SER A 28 -33.94 6.38 -35.67
N THR A 29 -34.02 5.22 -36.35
CA THR A 29 -35.14 4.30 -36.69
C THR A 29 -34.63 3.07 -37.48
N GLY A 30 -35.39 1.95 -37.52
CA GLY A 30 -35.42 0.96 -38.63
C GLY A 30 -35.12 -0.51 -38.22
N THR A 31 -36.08 -1.36 -37.81
CA THR A 31 -37.09 -2.13 -38.62
C THR A 31 -36.45 -3.14 -39.56
N CYS A 32 -36.35 -4.44 -39.22
CA CYS A 32 -37.33 -5.54 -39.31
C CYS A 32 -37.55 -6.10 -40.72
N SER A 33 -37.19 -7.37 -40.94
CA SER A 33 -38.03 -8.30 -41.73
C SER A 33 -37.59 -9.76 -41.57
N ARG A 34 -38.47 -10.53 -40.93
CA ARG A 34 -38.54 -11.99 -40.92
C ARG A 34 -38.94 -12.51 -42.31
N THR A 35 -38.37 -13.64 -42.70
CA THR A 35 -39.06 -14.66 -43.52
C THR A 35 -38.86 -16.03 -42.88
N ARG A 36 -39.97 -16.78 -42.78
CA ARG A 36 -40.07 -18.11 -42.15
C ARG A 36 -40.08 -19.21 -43.22
N ARG A 37 -39.49 -20.36 -42.86
CA ARG A 37 -39.89 -21.79 -43.04
C ARG A 37 -38.78 -22.65 -43.68
N PRO A 38 -38.82 -23.99 -43.53
CA PRO A 38 -39.34 -24.83 -42.44
C PRO A 38 -38.27 -25.84 -41.91
N ALA A 39 -38.58 -26.54 -40.83
CA ALA A 39 -37.74 -27.58 -40.23
C ALA A 39 -37.88 -28.94 -40.94
N PRO A 40 -36.80 -29.75 -40.94
CA PRO A 40 -36.92 -31.20 -40.80
C PRO A 40 -36.30 -31.69 -39.48
N ALA A 41 -36.92 -32.71 -38.89
CA ALA A 41 -36.48 -33.40 -37.68
C ALA A 41 -35.59 -34.63 -38.04
N PRO A 42 -35.25 -35.52 -37.08
CA PRO A 42 -34.03 -35.47 -36.28
C PRO A 42 -33.10 -36.65 -36.62
N SER A 43 -31.78 -36.50 -36.46
CA SER A 43 -30.91 -37.68 -36.40
C SER A 43 -29.56 -37.44 -35.74
N ALA A 44 -29.23 -38.40 -34.89
CA ALA A 44 -27.90 -38.82 -34.50
C ALA A 44 -27.08 -37.89 -33.58
N ALA A 45 -27.20 -38.18 -32.28
CA ALA A 45 -26.08 -38.35 -31.36
C ALA A 45 -25.00 -37.26 -31.35
N CYS A 46 -25.11 -36.33 -30.40
CA CYS A 46 -23.97 -35.60 -29.88
C CYS A 46 -22.96 -36.61 -29.27
N ARG A 47 -21.97 -37.05 -30.04
CA ARG A 47 -20.66 -37.43 -29.48
C ARG A 47 -19.82 -36.16 -29.41
N CYS A 48 -19.97 -35.42 -28.33
CA CYS A 48 -18.95 -34.47 -27.93
C CYS A 48 -17.73 -35.28 -27.48
N SER A 49 -16.83 -35.57 -28.42
CA SER A 49 -15.47 -35.98 -28.10
C SER A 49 -14.77 -34.78 -27.47
N ALA A 50 -14.82 -34.66 -26.15
CA ALA A 50 -13.97 -33.73 -25.43
C ALA A 50 -12.51 -34.12 -25.68
N PRO A 51 -11.63 -33.22 -26.18
CA PRO A 51 -10.21 -33.47 -26.05
C PRO A 51 -9.89 -33.51 -24.56
N ARG A 52 -9.36 -34.64 -24.08
CA ARG A 52 -8.75 -34.72 -22.75
C ARG A 52 -7.55 -33.79 -22.78
N SER A 53 -7.68 -32.60 -22.20
CA SER A 53 -6.53 -31.73 -21.97
C SER A 53 -5.46 -32.52 -21.21
N PRO A 54 -4.22 -32.61 -21.69
CA PRO A 54 -3.15 -33.19 -20.89
C PRO A 54 -2.95 -32.34 -19.63
N PRO A 55 -2.55 -32.93 -18.49
CA PRO A 55 -2.15 -32.13 -17.35
C PRO A 55 -0.96 -31.25 -17.79
N ASP A 56 -1.12 -29.95 -17.63
CA ASP A 56 -0.11 -28.94 -17.87
C ASP A 56 1.16 -29.25 -17.05
N ARG A 57 2.08 -30.00 -17.64
CA ARG A 57 3.44 -30.18 -17.14
C ARG A 57 4.28 -28.99 -17.57
N ARG A 58 4.02 -27.82 -16.97
CA ARG A 58 4.98 -26.70 -16.95
C ARG A 58 4.52 -25.58 -16.00
N ARG A 59 4.21 -25.94 -14.75
CA ARG A 59 4.47 -25.00 -13.63
C ARG A 59 5.87 -25.31 -13.11
N PRO A 60 6.90 -24.48 -13.36
CA PRO A 60 7.92 -24.29 -12.35
C PRO A 60 7.19 -23.63 -11.16
N CYS A 61 6.64 -24.45 -10.26
CA CYS A 61 6.18 -23.97 -8.99
C CYS A 61 7.42 -23.58 -8.19
N VAL A 62 7.44 -22.33 -7.74
CA VAL A 62 8.35 -21.73 -6.76
C VAL A 62 9.84 -21.83 -7.10
N THR A 63 10.42 -20.69 -7.49
CA THR A 63 11.84 -20.44 -7.29
C THR A 63 12.15 -20.80 -5.84
N ASP A 64 13.04 -21.75 -5.61
CA ASP A 64 13.49 -22.14 -4.27
C ASP A 64 14.18 -20.92 -3.65
N ARG A 65 13.41 -20.16 -2.88
CA ARG A 65 13.88 -18.96 -2.21
C ARG A 65 14.58 -19.43 -0.95
N VAL A 66 15.89 -19.63 -1.07
CA VAL A 66 16.71 -20.08 0.04
C VAL A 66 16.70 -19.00 1.13
N ALA A 67 16.15 -19.35 2.29
CA ALA A 67 16.27 -18.59 3.52
C ALA A 67 17.72 -18.68 4.03
N LYS A 68 18.33 -17.55 4.37
CA LYS A 68 19.63 -17.47 5.03
C LYS A 68 19.40 -17.18 6.51
N THR A 69 20.13 -17.89 7.36
CA THR A 69 20.15 -17.59 8.80
C THR A 69 21.14 -16.44 9.04
N PRO A 70 20.75 -15.38 9.78
CA PRO A 70 21.68 -14.35 10.22
C PRO A 70 22.85 -14.98 11.00
N GLY A 71 24.07 -14.55 10.71
CA GLY A 71 25.28 -15.12 11.29
C GLY A 71 26.34 -14.04 11.51
N PRO A 72 27.57 -14.41 11.89
CA PRO A 72 28.65 -13.46 12.15
C PRO A 72 28.95 -12.52 10.98
N ASP A 73 28.75 -13.00 9.75
CA ASP A 73 28.98 -12.22 8.53
C ASP A 73 27.88 -11.19 8.24
N HIS A 74 26.72 -11.28 8.91
CA HIS A 74 25.59 -10.37 8.75
C HIS A 74 24.75 -10.31 10.04
N PRO A 75 25.25 -9.64 11.10
CA PRO A 75 24.57 -9.59 12.38
C PRO A 75 23.28 -8.76 12.27
N ILE A 76 22.18 -9.38 12.69
CA ILE A 76 20.89 -8.71 12.85
C ILE A 76 20.52 -8.79 14.33
N THR A 77 20.36 -7.62 14.95
CA THR A 77 19.94 -7.51 16.35
C THR A 77 18.65 -6.72 16.42
N VAL A 78 17.71 -7.21 17.22
CA VAL A 78 16.44 -6.53 17.51
C VAL A 78 16.39 -6.26 19.01
N GLU A 79 16.20 -5.00 19.38
CA GLU A 79 16.19 -4.57 20.78
C GLU A 79 14.99 -3.65 21.04
N PRO A 80 14.32 -3.75 22.20
CA PRO A 80 13.30 -2.79 22.57
C PRO A 80 13.85 -1.36 22.65
N ASN A 81 13.16 -0.40 22.06
CA ASN A 81 13.46 1.02 22.21
C ASN A 81 12.68 1.57 23.42
N ALA A 82 13.41 2.11 24.41
CA ALA A 82 12.81 2.73 25.58
C ALA A 82 12.25 4.13 25.31
N CYS A 83 12.55 4.73 24.15
CA CYS A 83 12.03 6.03 23.75
C CYS A 83 10.64 5.89 23.12
N ARG A 84 9.81 6.92 23.31
CA ARG A 84 8.60 7.13 22.52
C ARG A 84 8.97 7.55 21.11
N VAL A 85 8.47 6.82 20.12
CA VAL A 85 8.68 7.08 18.69
C VAL A 85 7.41 7.64 18.08
N VAL A 86 7.49 8.83 17.49
CA VAL A 86 6.37 9.50 16.82
C VAL A 86 6.73 9.75 15.36
N VAL A 87 5.90 9.27 14.45
CA VAL A 87 6.06 9.48 13.00
C VAL A 87 5.03 10.46 12.49
N ARG A 88 5.50 11.52 11.81
CA ARG A 88 4.66 12.59 11.28
C ARG A 88 4.76 12.69 9.76
N LEU A 89 3.62 12.98 9.14
CA LEU A 89 3.52 13.28 7.71
C LEU A 89 2.34 14.23 7.46
N GLY A 90 2.57 15.31 6.72
CA GLY A 90 1.52 16.26 6.31
C GLY A 90 0.81 16.91 7.50
N GLY A 91 1.53 17.14 8.60
CA GLY A 91 0.98 17.68 9.84
C GLY A 91 0.15 16.68 10.67
N LYS A 92 0.00 15.43 10.23
CA LYS A 92 -0.69 14.36 10.96
C LYS A 92 0.32 13.40 11.61
N VAL A 93 -0.02 12.89 12.78
CA VAL A 93 0.69 11.77 13.41
C VAL A 93 0.19 10.47 12.78
N ILE A 94 1.08 9.73 12.13
CA ILE A 94 0.77 8.45 11.48
C ILE A 94 1.00 7.28 12.43
N ALA A 95 1.99 7.40 13.30
CA ALA A 95 2.33 6.39 14.29
C ALA A 95 2.83 7.03 15.57
N ASP A 96 2.48 6.45 16.71
CA ASP A 96 2.86 6.94 18.04
C ASP A 96 2.95 5.75 19.01
N THR A 97 4.16 5.37 19.38
CA THR A 97 4.39 4.17 20.22
C THR A 97 5.46 4.41 21.27
N THR A 98 5.36 3.69 22.39
CA THR A 98 6.42 3.52 23.40
C THR A 98 7.01 2.12 23.39
N ARG A 99 6.58 1.26 22.45
CA ARG A 99 6.99 -0.14 22.33
C ARG A 99 7.64 -0.42 20.98
N ALA A 100 8.35 0.57 20.44
CA ALA A 100 9.11 0.38 19.21
C ALA A 100 10.25 -0.62 19.42
N LEU A 101 10.58 -1.38 18.39
CA LEU A 101 11.77 -2.20 18.33
C LEU A 101 12.81 -1.51 17.44
N THR A 102 14.05 -1.43 17.90
CA THR A 102 15.18 -0.99 17.08
C THR A 102 15.84 -2.21 16.46
N LEU A 103 15.81 -2.29 15.12
CA LEU A 103 16.57 -3.29 14.38
C LEU A 103 17.88 -2.67 13.90
N ARG A 104 18.99 -3.35 14.20
CA ARG A 104 20.32 -3.05 13.69
C ARG A 104 20.77 -4.17 12.79
N GLU A 105 21.31 -3.81 11.64
CA GLU A 105 21.75 -4.77 10.62
C GLU A 105 23.10 -4.34 10.10
N SER A 106 24.15 -5.10 10.43
CA SER A 106 25.52 -4.81 10.00
C SER A 106 25.88 -3.32 10.22
N ASP A 107 26.32 -2.62 9.17
CA ASP A 107 26.68 -1.19 9.21
C ASP A 107 25.54 -0.24 8.82
N TYR A 108 24.31 -0.76 8.64
CA TYR A 108 23.18 0.07 8.26
C TYR A 108 22.66 0.90 9.44
N PRO A 109 22.05 2.08 9.16
CA PRO A 109 21.40 2.87 10.19
C PRO A 109 20.32 2.07 10.93
N PRO A 110 20.16 2.27 12.26
CA PRO A 110 19.13 1.59 13.03
C PRO A 110 17.74 1.97 12.53
N VAL A 111 16.90 0.96 12.30
CA VAL A 111 15.53 1.12 11.84
C VAL A 111 14.57 0.91 12.99
N GLN A 112 13.58 1.79 13.13
CA GLN A 112 12.51 1.67 14.11
C GLN A 112 11.34 0.88 13.52
N TYR A 113 10.98 -0.22 14.18
CA TYR A 113 9.84 -1.06 13.90
C TYR A 113 8.75 -0.74 14.92
N ILE A 114 7.62 -0.23 14.45
CA ILE A 114 6.49 0.18 15.27
C ILE A 114 5.41 -0.90 15.20
N PRO A 115 4.84 -1.35 16.33
CA PRO A 115 3.77 -2.34 16.29
C PRO A 115 2.56 -1.80 15.53
N ARG A 116 1.96 -2.63 14.67
CA ARG A 116 0.86 -2.23 13.78
C ARG A 116 -0.35 -1.64 14.51
N GLU A 117 -0.57 -2.00 15.77
CA GLU A 117 -1.66 -1.49 16.60
C GLU A 117 -1.51 -0.01 16.98
N ASP A 118 -0.27 0.49 17.03
CA ASP A 118 0.05 1.88 17.37
C ASP A 118 0.17 2.77 16.11
N VAL A 119 -0.15 2.22 14.93
CA VAL A 119 -0.13 2.91 13.64
C VAL A 119 -1.55 3.14 13.15
N ASP A 120 -1.83 4.36 12.65
CA ASP A 120 -3.11 4.68 12.03
C ASP A 120 -3.22 4.03 10.64
N MET A 121 -3.63 2.75 10.63
CA MET A 121 -3.84 1.95 9.42
C MET A 121 -4.90 2.55 8.49
N THR A 122 -5.80 3.41 8.98
CA THR A 122 -6.82 4.06 8.12
C THR A 122 -6.21 5.11 7.19
N SER A 123 -5.03 5.63 7.57
CA SER A 123 -4.24 6.54 6.75
C SER A 123 -3.32 5.83 5.77
N LEU A 124 -3.27 4.50 5.80
CA LEU A 124 -2.35 3.69 4.99
C LEU A 124 -3.11 2.97 3.88
N LYS A 125 -2.42 2.80 2.75
CA LYS A 125 -2.92 2.02 1.61
C LYS A 125 -1.92 0.94 1.24
N ARG A 126 -2.33 -0.33 1.34
CA ARG A 126 -1.53 -1.47 0.89
C ARG A 126 -1.24 -1.35 -0.60
N THR A 127 0.00 -1.61 -0.99
CA THR A 127 0.38 -1.68 -2.41
C THR A 127 0.62 -3.13 -2.82
N ASN A 128 0.65 -3.37 -4.13
CA ASN A 128 1.05 -4.67 -4.68
C ASN A 128 2.58 -4.80 -4.78
N HIS A 129 3.34 -3.87 -4.17
CA HIS A 129 4.78 -3.92 -4.14
C HIS A 129 5.22 -4.85 -3.00
N GLY A 130 6.14 -5.75 -3.33
CA GLY A 130 6.73 -6.68 -2.40
C GLY A 130 8.15 -7.01 -2.83
N THR A 131 9.04 -7.13 -1.86
CA THR A 131 10.44 -7.48 -2.07
C THR A 131 10.78 -8.70 -1.21
N TYR A 132 11.76 -9.47 -1.63
CA TYR A 132 12.18 -10.66 -0.91
C TYR A 132 13.58 -10.48 -0.36
N CYS A 133 13.75 -10.68 0.94
CA CYS A 133 15.03 -10.66 1.62
C CYS A 133 15.37 -12.07 2.12
N PRO A 134 16.54 -12.63 1.77
CA PRO A 134 16.90 -13.98 2.21
C PRO A 134 17.03 -14.13 3.73
N TYR A 135 17.26 -13.05 4.47
CA TYR A 135 17.38 -13.09 5.93
C TYR A 135 16.09 -12.83 6.70
N LYS A 136 15.11 -12.17 6.08
CA LYS A 136 13.91 -11.66 6.77
C LYS A 136 12.59 -12.15 6.16
N GLY A 137 12.59 -12.68 4.94
CA GLY A 137 11.39 -13.16 4.24
C GLY A 137 10.81 -12.13 3.28
N ASP A 138 9.50 -12.22 3.05
CA ASP A 138 8.76 -11.35 2.15
C ASP A 138 8.38 -10.02 2.84
N ALA A 139 8.96 -8.93 2.34
CA ALA A 139 8.58 -7.59 2.72
C ALA A 139 7.41 -7.12 1.87
N SER A 140 6.43 -6.50 2.52
CA SER A 140 5.29 -5.92 1.83
C SER A 140 5.15 -4.44 2.17
N TYR A 141 4.60 -3.66 1.25
CA TYR A 141 4.64 -2.21 1.35
C TYR A 141 3.27 -1.55 1.53
N PHE A 142 3.29 -0.35 2.13
CA PHE A 142 2.16 0.55 2.23
C PHE A 142 2.57 1.97 1.80
N SER A 143 1.65 2.64 1.14
CA SER A 143 1.73 4.06 0.80
C SER A 143 0.89 4.88 1.78
N ILE A 144 1.27 6.15 1.96
CA ILE A 144 0.53 7.10 2.77
C ILE A 144 -0.07 8.16 1.84
N PRO A 145 -1.37 8.09 1.47
CA PRO A 145 -1.97 9.00 0.49
C PRO A 145 -1.85 10.48 0.88
N ALA A 146 -1.79 10.79 2.17
CA ALA A 146 -1.64 12.16 2.68
C ALA A 146 -0.32 12.84 2.25
N GLY A 147 0.73 12.08 1.96
CA GLY A 147 2.02 12.61 1.49
C GLY A 147 2.17 12.66 -0.04
N GLY A 148 1.12 12.32 -0.79
CA GLY A 148 1.15 12.31 -2.26
C GLY A 148 2.21 11.36 -2.82
N GLU A 149 2.89 11.80 -3.90
CA GLU A 149 3.87 10.96 -4.62
C GLU A 149 5.12 10.63 -3.80
N ARG A 150 5.53 11.49 -2.85
CA ARG A 150 6.70 11.25 -2.00
C ARG A 150 6.51 10.05 -1.08
N SER A 151 5.29 9.80 -0.65
CA SER A 151 4.97 8.76 0.34
C SER A 151 4.40 7.48 -0.27
N VAL A 152 4.70 7.23 -1.55
CA VAL A 152 4.45 5.93 -2.20
C VAL A 152 5.43 4.89 -1.63
N ASP A 153 4.92 3.72 -1.26
CA ASP A 153 5.70 2.63 -0.65
C ASP A 153 6.59 3.12 0.52
N ALA A 154 6.09 4.08 1.30
CA ALA A 154 6.82 4.73 2.38
C ALA A 154 7.04 3.83 3.60
N ILE A 155 6.28 2.75 3.69
CA ILE A 155 6.28 1.84 4.82
C ILE A 155 6.48 0.43 4.30
N TRP A 156 7.26 -0.37 5.02
CA TRP A 156 7.37 -1.80 4.80
C TRP A 156 7.06 -2.58 6.07
N THR A 157 6.63 -3.83 5.89
CA THR A 157 6.35 -4.78 6.96
C THR A 157 6.75 -6.19 6.55
N TYR A 158 7.03 -7.02 7.54
CA TYR A 158 7.21 -8.46 7.38
C TYR A 158 6.05 -9.17 8.08
N GLU A 159 5.08 -9.66 7.30
CA GLU A 159 3.91 -10.39 7.83
C GLU A 159 4.26 -11.85 8.18
N ALA A 160 5.24 -12.42 7.48
CA ALA A 160 5.76 -13.76 7.70
C ALA A 160 7.31 -13.76 7.75
N PRO A 161 7.91 -13.17 8.82
CA PRO A 161 9.35 -13.19 8.99
C PRO A 161 9.87 -14.60 9.34
N TYR A 162 11.16 -14.83 9.12
CA TYR A 162 11.83 -16.05 9.60
C TYR A 162 12.01 -16.03 11.12
N ASP A 163 12.19 -17.22 11.72
CA ASP A 163 12.28 -17.40 13.18
C ASP A 163 13.36 -16.53 13.84
N ALA A 164 14.47 -16.27 13.14
CA ALA A 164 15.57 -15.44 13.64
C ALA A 164 15.17 -13.97 13.87
N VAL A 165 14.11 -13.49 13.22
CA VAL A 165 13.60 -12.11 13.34
C VAL A 165 12.09 -12.11 13.58
N VAL A 166 11.57 -13.12 14.29
CA VAL A 166 10.13 -13.25 14.56
C VAL A 166 9.57 -12.07 15.36
N GLU A 167 10.41 -11.38 16.14
CA GLU A 167 10.03 -10.24 16.97
C GLU A 167 9.48 -9.06 16.15
N ILE A 168 9.93 -8.86 14.91
CA ILE A 168 9.44 -7.77 14.04
C ILE A 168 8.16 -8.14 13.27
N LYS A 169 7.58 -9.32 13.54
CA LYS A 169 6.33 -9.73 12.91
C LYS A 169 5.24 -8.71 13.23
N ASP A 170 4.43 -8.35 12.23
CA ASP A 170 3.34 -7.39 12.36
C ASP A 170 3.80 -6.00 12.84
N HIS A 171 5.08 -5.67 12.66
CA HIS A 171 5.61 -4.33 12.85
C HIS A 171 5.80 -3.62 11.51
N LEU A 172 5.71 -2.29 11.55
CA LEU A 172 5.82 -1.39 10.42
C LEU A 172 7.07 -0.53 10.60
N ALA A 173 7.88 -0.45 9.55
CA ALA A 173 9.04 0.42 9.49
C ALA A 173 8.84 1.49 8.41
N PHE A 174 9.40 2.68 8.65
CA PHE A 174 9.17 3.87 7.84
C PHE A 174 10.46 4.32 7.17
N TYR A 175 10.38 4.72 5.89
CA TYR A 175 11.52 5.31 5.20
C TYR A 175 11.68 6.75 5.65
N PRO A 176 12.80 7.14 6.29
CA PRO A 176 12.99 8.50 6.78
C PRO A 176 12.91 9.55 5.66
N ASP A 177 13.31 9.19 4.44
CA ASP A 177 13.26 10.08 3.28
C ASP A 177 11.83 10.33 2.74
N ARG A 178 10.88 9.46 3.09
CA ARG A 178 9.49 9.47 2.59
C ARG A 178 8.45 9.93 3.62
N VAL A 179 8.91 10.28 4.83
CA VAL A 179 8.11 10.89 5.91
C VAL A 179 8.71 12.25 6.30
N ASP A 180 7.95 13.07 7.04
CA ASP A 180 8.43 14.40 7.40
C ASP A 180 9.37 14.35 8.61
N ALA A 181 9.03 13.54 9.61
CA ALA A 181 9.86 13.36 10.80
C ALA A 181 9.59 12.00 11.46
N ILE A 182 10.65 11.42 12.01
CA ILE A 182 10.61 10.28 12.95
C ILE A 182 11.30 10.78 14.21
N GLU A 183 10.49 11.20 15.19
CA GLU A 183 10.97 11.81 16.43
C GLU A 183 11.08 10.73 17.50
N GLN A 184 12.22 10.70 18.22
CA GLN A 184 12.40 9.86 19.40
C GLN A 184 12.53 10.77 20.62
N SER A 185 11.66 10.57 21.60
CA SER A 185 11.65 11.32 22.85
C SER A 185 11.67 10.35 24.03
N ALA A 186 12.24 10.77 25.16
CA ALA A 186 12.15 9.96 26.38
C ALA A 186 10.67 9.71 26.70
N ALA A 187 10.30 8.44 26.89
CA ALA A 187 8.93 8.01 27.16
C ALA A 187 8.46 8.42 28.56
#